data_AF-A0A838HKQ5-F1
#
_entry.id   AF-A0A838HKQ5-F1
#
_cell.length_a   1.000
_cell.length_b   1.000
_cell.length_c   1.000
_cell.angle_alpha   90.00
_cell.angle_beta   90.00
_cell.angle_gamma   90.00
#
_symmetry.space_group_name_H-M   'P 1'
#
loop_
_entity.id
_entity.type
_entity.pdbx_description
1 polymer ?
#
loop_
_entity_poly.entity_id
_entity_poly.type
_entity_poly.pdbx_seq_one_letter_code
_entity_poly.pdbx_strand_id
1 'polypeptide(L)'
;MQSSDPDAATVKLGGSALGWMAVMLLPLLQASAGAQVLDFELFRTSRVMSVFDNRGIFLQDPRTGAGFAFFPADSPNSYGFGSGLWVGGLVNGVRVVSTTYDAAGGFSEFVPGRVAERGGGADDILCSDVPADLARWYPEFSDPVTGEPIVRSERDCVVIYNDANQSRDVTTPIGLEVRQRTMTFDRGYLSQALFVQWDVVNAGSDAVDDAFLAVNADMDIGDPRDDRCSAVRSVPPGNNNPTQSRIRTDLGFCWDDDFFELEFDPNPPGFIGLTLLDSGRDAPGRDPGLTRFTLTTNPSEQRPQPDPQTDADQYDLLQGFGARSPFIDAVPTDVRFVAISGPFTLPPRASRRITAAYLWADVSHGRRVLAVSP
;
A
#
# COMPACT_ATOMS: atom_id res chain seq x y z
N MET A 1 52.21 42.89 34.04
CA MET A 1 51.58 42.87 35.38
C MET A 1 50.18 43.42 35.17
N GLN A 2 49.18 42.53 35.17
CA GLN A 2 48.13 42.47 36.20
C GLN A 2 47.28 43.75 36.20
N SER A 3 46.06 43.70 35.67
CA SER A 3 44.81 43.24 36.32
C SER A 3 43.94 44.50 36.43
N SER A 4 42.61 44.53 36.36
CA SER A 4 41.54 43.54 36.40
C SER A 4 40.28 44.32 36.07
N ASP A 5 39.32 43.66 35.42
CA ASP A 5 37.91 44.08 35.39
C ASP A 5 37.33 44.20 36.83
N PRO A 6 36.25 44.96 37.06
CA PRO A 6 34.94 44.28 37.03
C PRO A 6 33.73 45.11 36.55
N ASP A 7 32.80 44.38 35.91
CA ASP A 7 31.33 44.32 36.09
C ASP A 7 30.46 45.60 36.02
N ALA A 8 29.20 45.59 35.60
CA ALA A 8 28.31 44.71 34.84
C ALA A 8 26.93 45.40 34.95
N ALA A 9 26.21 45.61 33.84
CA ALA A 9 24.77 45.90 33.88
C ALA A 9 24.10 45.47 32.56
N THR A 10 23.76 44.19 32.54
CA THR A 10 22.57 43.52 32.00
C THR A 10 21.64 44.31 31.05
N VAL A 11 21.52 43.82 29.81
CA VAL A 11 20.24 43.82 29.06
C VAL A 11 20.02 42.41 28.51
N LYS A 12 18.91 41.79 28.94
CA LYS A 12 18.40 40.51 28.43
C LYS A 12 17.72 40.74 27.07
N LEU A 13 18.09 39.96 26.06
CA LEU A 13 17.23 39.64 24.92
C LEU A 13 17.13 38.12 24.83
N GLY A 14 15.90 37.62 24.82
CA GLY A 14 15.55 36.20 24.93
C GLY A 14 15.95 35.39 23.70
N GLY A 15 16.27 34.11 23.96
CA GLY A 15 16.39 33.06 22.94
C GLY A 15 15.02 32.69 22.34
N SER A 16 14.93 31.78 21.38
CA SER A 16 15.91 30.89 20.78
C SER A 16 15.39 30.50 19.41
N ALA A 17 16.18 30.74 18.36
CA ALA A 17 15.91 30.26 17.02
C ALA A 17 16.25 28.76 16.93
N LEU A 18 15.30 27.97 16.43
CA LEU A 18 15.48 26.57 16.07
C LEU A 18 16.52 26.48 14.95
N GLY A 19 17.64 25.83 15.26
CA GLY A 19 18.70 25.52 14.32
C GLY A 19 18.32 24.33 13.44
N TRP A 20 18.32 24.57 12.13
CA TRP A 20 18.38 23.53 11.11
C TRP A 20 19.79 22.93 11.13
N MET A 21 19.96 21.71 11.64
CA MET A 21 21.18 20.92 11.39
C MET A 21 20.96 20.06 10.16
N ALA A 22 21.65 20.43 9.07
CA ALA A 22 21.86 19.57 7.93
C ALA A 22 22.75 18.39 8.34
N VAL A 23 22.18 17.19 8.39
CA VAL A 23 22.97 15.95 8.45
C VAL A 23 23.45 15.66 7.03
N MET A 24 24.70 16.03 6.73
CA MET A 24 25.38 15.52 5.52
C MET A 24 25.81 14.07 5.77
N LEU A 25 25.02 13.13 5.29
CA LEU A 25 25.46 11.76 5.02
C LEU A 25 26.27 11.77 3.71
N LEU A 26 27.59 11.58 3.81
CA LEU A 26 28.39 11.20 2.64
C LEU A 26 28.08 9.74 2.30
N PRO A 27 27.66 9.41 1.06
CA PRO A 27 27.63 8.02 0.63
C PRO A 27 29.06 7.57 0.31
N LEU A 28 29.50 6.49 0.97
CA LEU A 28 30.59 5.66 0.49
C LEU A 28 30.17 5.07 -0.85
N LEU A 29 30.81 5.51 -1.94
CA LEU A 29 30.65 4.92 -3.27
C LEU A 29 31.11 3.45 -3.24
N GLN A 30 30.14 2.54 -3.17
CA GLN A 30 30.24 1.24 -3.82
C GLN A 30 29.57 1.37 -5.19
N ALA A 31 30.32 1.14 -6.26
CA ALA A 31 29.76 1.00 -7.58
C ALA A 31 28.98 -0.32 -7.67
N SER A 32 27.68 -0.24 -7.99
CA SER A 32 26.87 -1.36 -8.47
C SER A 32 25.91 -0.86 -9.58
N ALA A 33 25.23 -1.78 -10.25
CA ALA A 33 24.54 -1.67 -11.54
C ALA A 33 23.73 -0.38 -11.80
N GLY A 34 23.49 -0.09 -13.09
CA GLY A 34 22.91 1.17 -13.61
C GLY A 34 21.86 1.82 -12.71
N ALA A 35 21.93 3.14 -12.57
CA ALA A 35 21.07 3.91 -11.67
C ALA A 35 19.58 3.54 -11.88
N GLN A 36 18.95 3.02 -10.84
CA GLN A 36 17.51 2.77 -10.81
C GLN A 36 16.79 4.10 -11.01
N VAL A 37 15.97 4.21 -12.06
CA VAL A 37 15.17 5.40 -12.32
C VAL A 37 13.81 5.20 -11.67
N LEU A 38 13.56 5.96 -10.61
CA LEU A 38 12.24 6.06 -10.00
C LEU A 38 11.31 6.78 -10.97
N ASP A 39 10.21 6.11 -11.32
CA ASP A 39 9.11 6.67 -12.10
C ASP A 39 7.83 6.56 -11.28
N PHE A 40 6.94 7.54 -11.42
CA PHE A 40 5.65 7.55 -10.71
C PHE A 40 4.59 8.28 -11.52
N GLU A 41 3.34 7.85 -11.34
CA GLU A 41 2.22 8.35 -12.11
C GLU A 41 1.08 8.80 -11.21
N LEU A 42 0.42 9.88 -11.61
CA LEU A 42 -0.72 10.45 -10.92
C LEU A 42 -2.02 10.02 -11.60
N PHE A 43 -2.90 9.38 -10.82
CA PHE A 43 -4.26 9.14 -11.27
C PHE A 43 -5.17 10.29 -10.86
N ARG A 44 -5.81 10.90 -11.85
CA ARG A 44 -6.81 11.98 -11.67
C ARG A 44 -8.09 11.76 -12.47
N THR A 45 -8.25 10.60 -13.10
CA THR A 45 -9.44 10.24 -13.91
C THR A 45 -10.68 10.01 -13.05
N SER A 46 -10.49 9.64 -11.78
CA SER A 46 -11.56 9.37 -10.83
C SER A 46 -11.80 10.57 -9.88
N ARG A 47 -12.78 10.48 -8.98
CA ARG A 47 -12.94 11.41 -7.84
C ARG A 47 -11.88 11.20 -6.76
N VAL A 48 -10.95 10.27 -6.95
CA VAL A 48 -9.77 10.08 -6.11
C VAL A 48 -8.56 10.53 -6.92
N MET A 49 -7.75 11.39 -6.31
CA MET A 49 -6.41 11.67 -6.80
C MET A 49 -5.41 10.84 -6.02
N SER A 50 -4.56 10.05 -6.67
CA SER A 50 -3.49 9.34 -5.96
C SER A 50 -2.28 9.11 -6.87
N VAL A 51 -1.24 8.49 -6.29
CA VAL A 51 0.03 8.20 -6.94
C VAL A 51 0.39 6.73 -6.79
N PHE A 52 1.15 6.22 -7.75
CA PHE A 52 1.90 4.99 -7.60
C PHE A 52 3.26 5.10 -8.28
N ASP A 53 4.21 4.31 -7.81
CA ASP A 53 5.54 4.25 -8.40
C ASP A 53 5.83 2.91 -9.09
N ASN A 54 6.90 2.90 -9.87
CA ASN A 54 7.39 1.71 -10.58
C ASN A 54 8.06 0.66 -9.68
N ARG A 55 7.90 0.77 -8.36
CA ARG A 55 8.28 -0.22 -7.34
C ARG A 55 7.07 -0.84 -6.64
N GLY A 56 5.86 -0.45 -7.05
CA GLY A 56 4.59 -0.97 -6.52
C GLY A 56 4.09 -0.29 -5.27
N ILE A 57 4.68 0.85 -4.84
CA ILE A 57 4.12 1.66 -3.74
C ILE A 57 2.94 2.46 -4.27
N PHE A 58 1.85 2.48 -3.49
CA PHE A 58 0.62 3.22 -3.72
C PHE A 58 0.37 4.21 -2.56
N LEU A 59 -0.43 5.26 -2.79
CA LEU A 59 -0.85 6.25 -1.76
C LEU A 59 0.27 7.08 -1.11
N GLN A 60 1.54 6.89 -1.48
CA GLN A 60 2.68 7.60 -0.88
C GLN A 60 3.38 8.45 -1.93
N ASP A 61 3.63 9.72 -1.61
CA ASP A 61 4.47 10.58 -2.44
C ASP A 61 5.91 10.05 -2.42
N PRO A 62 6.43 9.55 -3.55
CA PRO A 62 7.74 8.91 -3.57
C PRO A 62 8.91 9.90 -3.40
N ARG A 63 8.63 11.22 -3.36
CA ARG A 63 9.62 12.28 -3.14
C ARG A 63 9.77 12.64 -1.67
N THR A 64 8.71 12.48 -0.88
CA THR A 64 8.66 12.95 0.52
C THR A 64 8.38 11.82 1.52
N GLY A 65 7.82 10.70 1.06
CA GLY A 65 7.32 9.62 1.91
C GLY A 65 5.98 9.92 2.58
N ALA A 66 5.35 11.07 2.30
CA ALA A 66 4.08 11.47 2.90
C ALA A 66 2.88 10.86 2.16
N GLY A 67 1.71 10.84 2.79
CA GLY A 67 0.47 10.42 2.16
C GLY A 67 0.09 11.27 0.94
N PHE A 68 -0.41 10.59 -0.08
CA PHE A 68 -0.76 11.15 -1.38
C PHE A 68 -1.94 10.37 -1.98
N ALA A 69 -3.07 10.39 -1.28
CA ALA A 69 -4.36 10.18 -1.89
C ALA A 69 -5.34 11.24 -1.40
N PHE A 70 -6.13 11.82 -2.29
CA PHE A 70 -7.04 12.91 -1.97
C PHE A 70 -8.44 12.58 -2.43
N PHE A 71 -9.39 12.76 -1.53
CA PHE A 71 -10.79 12.49 -1.78
C PHE A 71 -11.73 13.49 -1.08
N PRO A 72 -12.56 14.25 -1.83
CA PRO A 72 -12.62 14.31 -3.28
C PRO A 72 -11.30 14.75 -3.92
N ALA A 73 -11.08 14.38 -5.17
CA ALA A 73 -9.92 14.82 -5.95
C ALA A 73 -9.83 16.35 -5.91
N ASP A 74 -8.60 16.86 -5.84
CA ASP A 74 -8.27 18.28 -5.68
C ASP A 74 -8.72 18.94 -4.35
N SER A 75 -9.23 18.16 -3.39
CA SER A 75 -9.41 18.63 -2.00
C SER A 75 -8.11 18.54 -1.20
N PRO A 76 -7.99 19.27 -0.07
CA PRO A 76 -6.90 19.04 0.88
C PRO A 76 -7.07 17.73 1.68
N ASN A 77 -8.20 17.03 1.53
CA ASN A 77 -8.54 15.87 2.34
C ASN A 77 -7.65 14.68 1.95
N SER A 78 -6.57 14.46 2.70
CA SER A 78 -5.60 13.39 2.50
C SER A 78 -6.02 12.09 3.17
N TYR A 79 -5.94 10.98 2.44
CA TYR A 79 -6.24 9.64 2.89
C TYR A 79 -5.10 8.72 2.48
N GLY A 80 -4.67 7.85 3.39
CA GLY A 80 -3.63 6.87 3.16
C GLY A 80 -2.23 7.46 3.05
N PHE A 81 -1.29 6.82 3.72
CA PHE A 81 0.12 7.21 3.80
C PHE A 81 1.05 6.26 3.06
N GLY A 82 0.55 5.08 2.71
CA GLY A 82 1.25 4.15 1.85
C GLY A 82 0.54 2.81 1.76
N SER A 83 0.71 2.11 0.66
CA SER A 83 0.20 0.75 0.51
C SER A 83 0.99 -0.01 -0.53
N GLY A 84 1.01 -1.33 -0.38
CA GLY A 84 1.64 -2.22 -1.33
C GLY A 84 1.37 -3.69 -1.04
N LEU A 85 1.73 -4.51 -2.02
CA LEU A 85 1.74 -5.96 -1.96
C LEU A 85 2.89 -6.49 -1.08
N TRP A 86 2.56 -7.46 -0.24
CA TRP A 86 3.49 -8.39 0.42
C TRP A 86 3.32 -9.79 -0.17
N VAL A 87 4.45 -10.45 -0.44
CA VAL A 87 4.49 -11.85 -0.88
C VAL A 87 5.40 -12.60 0.06
N GLY A 88 4.84 -13.50 0.85
CA GLY A 88 5.59 -14.24 1.87
C GLY A 88 5.38 -15.74 1.78
N GLY A 89 6.36 -16.52 2.24
CA GLY A 89 6.31 -17.98 2.16
C GLY A 89 7.55 -18.66 2.74
N LEU A 90 7.67 -19.94 2.43
CA LEU A 90 8.83 -20.76 2.72
C LEU A 90 9.59 -21.06 1.42
N VAL A 91 10.84 -20.62 1.34
CA VAL A 91 11.76 -21.00 0.26
C VAL A 91 12.82 -21.91 0.86
N ASN A 92 12.85 -23.18 0.45
CA ASN A 92 13.72 -24.21 1.03
C ASN A 92 13.62 -24.30 2.57
N GLY A 93 12.41 -24.07 3.12
CA GLY A 93 12.13 -24.07 4.55
C GLY A 93 12.51 -22.79 5.30
N VAL A 94 13.06 -21.78 4.62
CA VAL A 94 13.37 -20.47 5.19
C VAL A 94 12.17 -19.53 5.00
N ARG A 95 11.77 -18.85 6.07
CA ARG A 95 10.73 -17.80 6.04
C ARG A 95 11.28 -16.59 5.31
N VAL A 96 10.57 -16.17 4.28
CA VAL A 96 10.94 -15.02 3.44
C VAL A 96 9.70 -14.21 3.14
N VAL A 97 9.85 -12.89 3.06
CA VAL A 97 8.80 -11.96 2.62
C VAL A 97 9.43 -10.91 1.73
N SER A 98 8.80 -10.61 0.60
CA SER A 98 9.15 -9.46 -0.21
C SER A 98 8.01 -8.45 -0.20
N THR A 99 8.36 -7.19 0.03
CA THR A 99 7.41 -6.10 0.26
C THR A 99 7.59 -4.97 -0.74
N THR A 100 6.52 -4.58 -1.40
CA THR A 100 6.50 -3.34 -2.22
C THR A 100 6.35 -2.11 -1.35
N TYR A 101 5.63 -2.20 -0.23
CA TYR A 101 5.53 -1.15 0.78
C TYR A 101 5.71 -1.78 2.16
N ASP A 102 6.75 -1.37 2.87
CA ASP A 102 6.97 -1.73 4.27
C ASP A 102 6.39 -0.67 5.20
N ALA A 103 5.37 -1.02 6.00
CA ALA A 103 4.73 -0.07 6.92
C ALA A 103 5.68 0.53 7.98
N ALA A 104 6.75 -0.17 8.35
CA ALA A 104 7.68 0.30 9.37
C ALA A 104 8.64 1.38 8.84
N GLY A 105 9.10 1.24 7.60
CA GLY A 105 10.12 2.12 7.01
C GLY A 105 9.69 2.90 5.77
N GLY A 106 8.49 2.66 5.25
CA GLY A 106 7.95 3.31 4.05
C GLY A 106 8.75 3.04 2.77
N PHE A 107 9.50 1.94 2.68
CA PHE A 107 10.34 1.60 1.53
C PHE A 107 9.83 0.37 0.77
N SER A 108 10.45 0.09 -0.39
CA SER A 108 10.19 -1.08 -1.24
C SER A 108 11.44 -1.93 -1.42
N GLU A 109 11.28 -3.24 -1.36
CA GLU A 109 12.28 -4.25 -1.77
C GLU A 109 12.19 -4.57 -3.26
N PHE A 110 11.22 -3.97 -3.95
CA PHE A 110 11.07 -4.13 -5.39
C PHE A 110 11.78 -3.01 -6.17
N VAL A 111 12.26 -3.38 -7.34
CA VAL A 111 12.89 -2.50 -8.33
C VAL A 111 12.18 -2.65 -9.67
N PRO A 112 12.17 -1.61 -10.51
CA PRO A 112 11.52 -1.69 -11.80
C PRO A 112 12.24 -2.71 -12.70
N GLY A 113 11.53 -3.32 -13.63
CA GLY A 113 12.11 -4.29 -14.55
C GLY A 113 11.67 -5.73 -14.29
N ARG A 114 12.04 -6.59 -15.23
CA ARG A 114 11.86 -8.05 -15.13
C ARG A 114 13.00 -8.69 -14.35
N VAL A 115 12.73 -9.83 -13.69
CA VAL A 115 13.77 -10.62 -12.97
C VAL A 115 14.90 -11.06 -13.92
N ALA A 116 14.56 -11.40 -15.16
CA ALA A 116 15.53 -11.85 -16.16
C ALA A 116 16.57 -10.78 -16.53
N GLU A 117 16.26 -9.51 -16.31
CA GLU A 117 17.12 -8.37 -16.60
C GLU A 117 18.06 -8.02 -15.43
N ARG A 118 17.98 -8.78 -14.31
CA ARG A 118 18.86 -8.76 -13.13
C ARG A 118 19.50 -7.40 -12.82
N GLY A 119 18.70 -6.49 -12.24
CA GLY A 119 19.24 -5.34 -11.52
C GLY A 119 18.68 -3.97 -11.91
N GLY A 120 17.35 -3.81 -11.88
CA GLY A 120 16.72 -2.52 -12.11
C GLY A 120 16.73 -2.13 -13.59
N GLY A 121 15.66 -2.51 -14.28
CA GLY A 121 15.32 -1.83 -15.54
C GLY A 121 14.81 -0.43 -15.24
N ALA A 122 14.83 0.45 -16.24
CA ALA A 122 14.02 1.68 -16.24
C ALA A 122 12.64 1.32 -16.81
N ASP A 123 11.95 0.35 -16.20
CA ASP A 123 10.58 0.07 -16.61
C ASP A 123 9.74 1.28 -16.21
N ASP A 124 9.27 1.97 -17.25
CA ASP A 124 8.37 3.10 -17.13
C ASP A 124 6.98 2.59 -16.77
N ILE A 125 6.23 3.45 -16.09
CA ILE A 125 4.79 3.27 -16.01
C ILE A 125 4.20 3.63 -17.38
N LEU A 126 3.47 2.70 -17.99
CA LEU A 126 2.82 2.90 -19.29
C LEU A 126 1.33 3.12 -19.11
N CYS A 127 0.79 4.24 -19.59
CA CYS A 127 -0.62 4.58 -19.41
C CYS A 127 -1.43 4.60 -20.71
N SER A 128 -2.68 4.13 -20.64
CA SER A 128 -3.54 3.95 -21.81
C SER A 128 -4.01 5.24 -22.47
N ASP A 129 -3.91 6.38 -21.78
CA ASP A 129 -4.24 7.71 -22.29
C ASP A 129 -3.05 8.41 -22.96
N VAL A 130 -1.87 7.79 -22.96
CA VAL A 130 -0.65 8.29 -23.62
C VAL A 130 -0.36 7.45 -24.88
N PRO A 131 -0.53 7.98 -26.10
CA PRO A 131 -0.33 7.21 -27.33
C PRO A 131 1.07 6.60 -27.49
N ALA A 132 2.10 7.26 -26.96
CA ALA A 132 3.47 6.75 -26.98
C ALA A 132 3.67 5.54 -26.05
N ASP A 133 2.89 5.45 -24.97
CA ASP A 133 2.95 4.33 -24.04
C ASP A 133 2.17 3.13 -24.56
N LEU A 134 1.02 3.36 -25.20
CA LEU A 134 0.28 2.32 -25.90
C LEU A 134 1.13 1.61 -26.96
N ALA A 135 2.02 2.34 -27.64
CA ALA A 135 2.94 1.76 -28.61
C ALA A 135 4.03 0.87 -27.98
N ARG A 136 4.27 1.02 -26.66
CA ARG A 136 5.27 0.28 -25.88
C ARG A 136 4.64 -0.72 -24.90
N TRP A 137 3.31 -0.86 -24.95
CA TRP A 137 2.53 -1.67 -24.02
C TRP A 137 3.07 -3.10 -23.91
N TYR A 138 3.23 -3.61 -22.69
CA TYR A 138 3.81 -4.94 -22.52
C TYR A 138 2.91 -6.03 -23.09
N PRO A 139 3.46 -7.06 -23.77
CA PRO A 139 2.68 -8.15 -24.36
C PRO A 139 1.75 -8.87 -23.37
N GLU A 140 2.12 -8.94 -22.09
CA GLU A 140 1.32 -9.52 -21.01
C GLU A 140 -0.01 -8.79 -20.76
N PHE A 141 -0.08 -7.52 -21.18
CA PHE A 141 -1.24 -6.67 -21.05
C PHE A 141 -1.93 -6.41 -22.40
N SER A 142 -1.53 -7.14 -23.44
CA SER A 142 -2.08 -7.10 -24.80
C SER A 142 -2.83 -8.39 -25.15
N ASP A 143 -3.63 -8.33 -26.20
CA ASP A 143 -4.27 -9.51 -26.76
C ASP A 143 -3.22 -10.45 -27.38
N PRO A 144 -3.17 -11.73 -27.00
CA PRO A 144 -2.09 -12.63 -27.41
C PRO A 144 -2.16 -13.02 -28.90
N VAL A 145 -3.26 -12.75 -29.59
CA VAL A 145 -3.46 -13.09 -31.01
C VAL A 145 -3.10 -11.90 -31.90
N THR A 146 -3.56 -10.71 -31.52
CA THR A 146 -3.41 -9.48 -32.31
C THR A 146 -2.23 -8.63 -31.89
N GLY A 147 -1.78 -8.75 -30.63
CA GLY A 147 -0.75 -7.88 -30.03
C GLY A 147 -1.29 -6.52 -29.57
N GLU A 148 -2.58 -6.24 -29.79
CA GLU A 148 -3.20 -4.95 -29.45
C GLU A 148 -3.31 -4.77 -27.93
N PRO A 149 -3.01 -3.57 -27.38
CA PRO A 149 -3.19 -3.27 -25.96
C PRO A 149 -4.62 -3.55 -25.47
N ILE A 150 -4.75 -4.28 -24.36
CA ILE A 150 -6.05 -4.45 -23.69
C ILE A 150 -6.19 -3.33 -22.66
N VAL A 151 -7.18 -2.45 -22.83
CA VAL A 151 -7.58 -1.41 -21.87
C VAL A 151 -8.90 -1.82 -21.22
N ARG A 152 -8.99 -1.78 -19.88
CA ARG A 152 -10.12 -2.34 -19.10
C ARG A 152 -10.96 -1.28 -18.37
N SER A 153 -10.45 -0.07 -18.26
CA SER A 153 -11.09 1.06 -17.59
C SER A 153 -10.93 2.34 -18.40
N GLU A 154 -11.38 3.47 -17.86
CA GLU A 154 -11.20 4.78 -18.49
C GLU A 154 -9.73 5.19 -18.52
N ARG A 155 -8.93 4.74 -17.54
CA ARG A 155 -7.46 4.80 -17.62
C ARG A 155 -6.83 3.62 -16.90
N ASP A 156 -6.05 2.86 -17.66
CA ASP A 156 -5.19 1.80 -17.18
C ASP A 156 -3.74 2.28 -17.21
N CYS A 157 -2.98 2.03 -16.14
CA CYS A 157 -1.52 2.10 -16.22
C CYS A 157 -0.91 0.78 -15.78
N VAL A 158 0.16 0.37 -16.46
CA VAL A 158 0.81 -0.92 -16.26
C VAL A 158 2.30 -0.74 -15.99
N VAL A 159 2.86 -1.63 -15.17
CA VAL A 159 4.28 -1.65 -14.84
C VAL A 159 4.71 -3.07 -14.45
N ILE A 160 5.98 -3.38 -14.66
CA ILE A 160 6.62 -4.62 -14.23
C ILE A 160 7.79 -4.28 -13.30
N TYR A 161 7.86 -4.98 -12.18
CA TYR A 161 8.91 -4.80 -11.18
C TYR A 161 9.24 -6.13 -10.49
N ASN A 162 10.37 -6.21 -9.79
CA ASN A 162 10.89 -7.44 -9.21
C ASN A 162 11.60 -7.22 -7.88
N ASP A 163 11.67 -8.26 -7.06
CA ASP A 163 12.19 -8.22 -5.68
C ASP A 163 13.72 -8.21 -5.56
N ALA A 164 14.45 -7.79 -6.61
CA ALA A 164 15.91 -7.87 -6.60
C ALA A 164 16.60 -6.89 -5.65
N ASN A 165 15.89 -5.96 -5.00
CA ASN A 165 16.47 -5.04 -4.02
C ASN A 165 16.40 -5.61 -2.60
N GLN A 166 17.57 -5.74 -1.97
CA GLN A 166 17.75 -6.43 -0.70
C GLN A 166 17.87 -5.46 0.47
N SER A 167 16.88 -4.56 0.64
CA SER A 167 17.01 -3.45 1.59
C SER A 167 16.77 -3.81 3.06
N ARG A 168 16.20 -5.00 3.38
CA ARG A 168 15.79 -5.34 4.75
C ARG A 168 16.58 -6.49 5.39
N ASP A 169 16.26 -7.76 5.14
CA ASP A 169 16.80 -8.88 5.93
C ASP A 169 17.34 -10.07 5.12
N VAL A 170 16.70 -10.44 4.01
CA VAL A 170 17.12 -11.62 3.23
C VAL A 170 18.07 -11.21 2.10
N THR A 171 19.30 -11.70 2.19
CA THR A 171 20.37 -11.44 1.21
C THR A 171 20.16 -12.11 -0.15
N THR A 172 19.05 -12.83 -0.33
CA THR A 172 18.69 -13.48 -1.60
C THR A 172 17.21 -13.24 -1.90
N PRO A 173 16.89 -12.44 -2.93
CA PRO A 173 15.55 -12.29 -3.48
C PRO A 173 14.87 -13.65 -3.69
N ILE A 174 13.57 -13.70 -3.43
CA ILE A 174 12.73 -14.85 -3.73
C ILE A 174 12.74 -15.11 -5.25
N GLY A 175 12.94 -14.07 -6.06
CA GLY A 175 12.94 -14.12 -7.52
C GLY A 175 11.54 -13.90 -8.06
N LEU A 176 10.82 -12.95 -7.47
CA LEU A 176 9.47 -12.58 -7.84
C LEU A 176 9.49 -11.49 -8.90
N GLU A 177 8.70 -11.67 -9.94
CA GLU A 177 8.29 -10.62 -10.87
C GLU A 177 6.82 -10.30 -10.60
N VAL A 178 6.48 -9.02 -10.48
CA VAL A 178 5.11 -8.56 -10.32
C VAL A 178 4.74 -7.72 -11.51
N ARG A 179 3.61 -8.07 -12.12
CA ARG A 179 3.03 -7.33 -13.24
C ARG A 179 1.78 -6.65 -12.71
N GLN A 180 1.86 -5.34 -12.55
CA GLN A 180 0.78 -4.55 -11.98
C GLN A 180 -0.02 -3.87 -13.09
N ARG A 181 -1.33 -3.87 -12.94
CA ARG A 181 -2.25 -2.99 -13.65
C ARG A 181 -3.07 -2.21 -12.64
N THR A 182 -2.97 -0.89 -12.70
CA THR A 182 -3.86 0.01 -11.95
C THR A 182 -4.93 0.54 -12.89
N MET A 183 -6.19 0.53 -12.44
CA MET A 183 -7.36 0.86 -13.23
C MET A 183 -8.20 1.91 -12.49
N THR A 184 -8.69 2.89 -13.24
CA THR A 184 -9.49 4.00 -12.71
C THR A 184 -10.71 4.24 -13.58
N PHE A 185 -11.82 4.58 -12.94
CA PHE A 185 -13.10 4.82 -13.60
C PHE A 185 -13.61 6.22 -13.27
N ASP A 186 -14.40 6.83 -14.16
CA ASP A 186 -14.99 8.16 -13.97
C ASP A 186 -16.52 8.14 -13.75
N ARG A 187 -17.11 6.94 -13.66
CA ARG A 187 -18.56 6.73 -13.66
C ARG A 187 -19.13 6.22 -12.33
N GLY A 188 -20.21 6.86 -11.89
CA GLY A 188 -21.00 6.43 -10.72
C GLY A 188 -20.13 6.19 -9.48
N TYR A 189 -20.44 5.13 -8.73
CA TYR A 189 -19.66 4.75 -7.54
C TYR A 189 -18.24 4.26 -7.86
N LEU A 190 -17.95 3.82 -9.10
CA LEU A 190 -16.60 3.40 -9.48
C LEU A 190 -15.62 4.59 -9.53
N SER A 191 -16.14 5.82 -9.67
CA SER A 191 -15.31 7.03 -9.57
C SER A 191 -14.73 7.27 -8.18
N GLN A 192 -15.16 6.53 -7.15
CA GLN A 192 -14.64 6.62 -5.79
C GLN A 192 -13.74 5.42 -5.46
N ALA A 193 -13.25 4.71 -6.49
CA ALA A 193 -12.46 3.50 -6.32
C ALA A 193 -11.23 3.50 -7.23
N LEU A 194 -10.15 2.92 -6.72
CA LEU A 194 -8.95 2.59 -7.49
C LEU A 194 -8.76 1.07 -7.43
N PHE A 195 -8.57 0.44 -8.58
CA PHE A 195 -8.42 -1.01 -8.66
C PHE A 195 -6.98 -1.33 -9.01
N VAL A 196 -6.37 -2.27 -8.29
CA VAL A 196 -5.02 -2.73 -8.58
C VAL A 196 -5.06 -4.24 -8.75
N GLN A 197 -4.61 -4.70 -9.91
CA GLN A 197 -4.43 -6.10 -10.23
C GLN A 197 -2.95 -6.40 -10.27
N TRP A 198 -2.52 -7.40 -9.50
CA TRP A 198 -1.17 -7.92 -9.53
C TRP A 198 -1.18 -9.35 -10.07
N ASP A 199 -0.37 -9.60 -11.09
CA ASP A 199 0.04 -10.94 -11.48
C ASP A 199 1.45 -11.19 -10.90
N VAL A 200 1.50 -11.94 -9.80
CA VAL A 200 2.74 -12.31 -9.11
C VAL A 200 3.30 -13.57 -9.76
N VAL A 201 4.49 -13.49 -10.30
CA VAL A 201 5.17 -14.57 -11.02
C VAL A 201 6.38 -15.01 -10.22
N ASN A 202 6.47 -16.30 -9.91
CA ASN A 202 7.71 -16.88 -9.41
C ASN A 202 8.66 -17.09 -10.60
N ALA A 203 9.56 -16.14 -10.83
CA ALA A 203 10.59 -16.23 -11.87
C ALA A 203 11.88 -16.91 -11.37
N GLY A 204 11.95 -17.23 -10.07
CA GLY A 204 13.02 -17.97 -9.42
C GLY A 204 13.05 -19.46 -9.77
N SER A 205 13.98 -20.18 -9.15
CA SER A 205 14.16 -21.63 -9.35
C SER A 205 13.42 -22.49 -8.34
N ASP A 206 13.08 -21.93 -7.19
CA ASP A 206 12.55 -22.67 -6.04
C ASP A 206 11.06 -22.38 -5.86
N ALA A 207 10.31 -23.36 -5.36
CA ALA A 207 8.92 -23.13 -5.00
C ALA A 207 8.84 -22.23 -3.77
N VAL A 208 7.82 -21.38 -3.73
CA VAL A 208 7.41 -20.69 -2.52
C VAL A 208 6.28 -21.51 -1.92
N ASP A 209 6.58 -22.30 -0.89
CA ASP A 209 5.62 -23.12 -0.17
C ASP A 209 4.93 -22.32 0.93
N ASP A 210 3.69 -22.71 1.28
CA ASP A 210 2.88 -22.01 2.29
C ASP A 210 2.83 -20.49 2.04
N ALA A 211 2.70 -20.13 0.76
CA ALA A 211 2.75 -18.76 0.29
C ALA A 211 1.46 -18.00 0.61
N PHE A 212 1.62 -16.72 0.93
CA PHE A 212 0.55 -15.77 1.16
C PHE A 212 0.78 -14.53 0.29
N LEU A 213 -0.32 -13.95 -0.18
CA LEU A 213 -0.35 -12.61 -0.75
C LEU A 213 -1.11 -11.73 0.21
N ALA A 214 -0.57 -10.55 0.50
CA ALA A 214 -1.28 -9.57 1.29
C ALA A 214 -1.14 -8.17 0.71
N VAL A 215 -2.13 -7.33 0.97
CA VAL A 215 -2.01 -5.89 0.78
C VAL A 215 -1.83 -5.29 2.16
N ASN A 216 -0.66 -4.71 2.41
CA ASN A 216 -0.40 -3.89 3.57
C ASN A 216 -0.74 -2.44 3.21
N ALA A 217 -1.48 -1.76 4.08
CA ALA A 217 -1.91 -0.41 3.83
C ALA A 217 -1.96 0.40 5.12
N ASP A 218 -1.25 1.53 5.07
CA ASP A 218 -1.33 2.64 5.98
C ASP A 218 -2.43 3.58 5.48
N MET A 219 -3.58 3.47 6.12
CA MET A 219 -4.85 4.05 5.68
C MET A 219 -5.34 5.16 6.61
N ASP A 220 -4.41 5.78 7.30
CA ASP A 220 -4.68 6.93 8.15
C ASP A 220 -5.23 8.09 7.31
N ILE A 221 -6.06 8.93 7.91
CA ILE A 221 -6.79 10.03 7.29
C ILE A 221 -6.42 11.31 8.04
N GLY A 222 -5.69 12.22 7.38
CA GLY A 222 -5.27 13.45 8.04
C GLY A 222 -4.28 13.21 9.17
N ASP A 223 -4.64 13.50 10.42
CA ASP A 223 -3.87 13.20 11.62
C ASP A 223 -3.97 11.70 11.94
N PRO A 224 -2.87 10.93 11.87
CA PRO A 224 -2.92 9.48 12.09
C PRO A 224 -3.28 9.09 13.53
N ARG A 225 -3.32 10.04 14.48
CA ARG A 225 -3.46 9.73 15.92
C ARG A 225 -4.92 9.52 16.35
N ASP A 226 -5.87 9.96 15.55
CA ASP A 226 -7.31 9.88 15.77
C ASP A 226 -8.03 8.98 14.75
N ASP A 227 -7.29 8.18 13.99
CA ASP A 227 -7.89 7.19 13.11
C ASP A 227 -8.30 5.89 13.81
N ARG A 228 -9.38 5.30 13.29
CA ARG A 228 -9.82 3.94 13.62
C ARG A 228 -9.94 3.10 12.37
N CYS A 229 -9.63 1.82 12.51
CA CYS A 229 -9.91 0.82 11.48
C CYS A 229 -10.78 -0.33 12.00
N SER A 230 -11.51 -0.95 11.07
CA SER A 230 -12.27 -2.18 11.29
C SER A 230 -12.33 -3.00 10.00
N ALA A 231 -12.95 -4.18 10.06
CA ALA A 231 -13.32 -4.91 8.88
C ALA A 231 -14.69 -5.57 9.00
N VAL A 232 -15.39 -5.61 7.87
CA VAL A 232 -16.68 -6.29 7.70
C VAL A 232 -16.50 -7.36 6.64
N ARG A 233 -16.53 -8.62 7.08
CA ARG A 233 -16.47 -9.77 6.16
C ARG A 233 -17.71 -9.86 5.27
N SER A 234 -18.87 -9.46 5.81
CA SER A 234 -20.13 -9.58 5.07
C SER A 234 -21.26 -8.82 5.74
N VAL A 235 -22.16 -8.30 4.90
CA VAL A 235 -23.31 -7.49 5.31
C VAL A 235 -24.59 -8.33 5.22
N PRO A 236 -25.34 -8.55 6.31
CA PRO A 236 -26.62 -9.26 6.27
C PRO A 236 -27.70 -8.41 5.57
N PRO A 237 -28.81 -9.02 5.10
CA PRO A 237 -29.95 -8.29 4.57
C PRO A 237 -30.40 -7.14 5.49
N GLY A 238 -30.66 -5.96 4.93
CA GLY A 238 -31.06 -4.77 5.68
C GLY A 238 -30.82 -3.47 4.91
N ASN A 239 -30.74 -2.35 5.63
CA ASN A 239 -30.59 -1.03 5.01
C ASN A 239 -29.32 -0.90 4.15
N ASN A 240 -28.23 -1.57 4.56
CA ASN A 240 -26.95 -1.57 3.85
C ASN A 240 -26.81 -2.74 2.86
N ASN A 241 -27.82 -3.60 2.76
CA ASN A 241 -27.87 -4.72 1.82
C ASN A 241 -29.35 -5.02 1.48
N PRO A 242 -29.88 -4.45 0.39
CA PRO A 242 -31.28 -4.62 0.01
C PRO A 242 -31.61 -6.01 -0.52
N THR A 243 -30.61 -6.90 -0.67
CA THR A 243 -30.82 -8.27 -1.15
C THR A 243 -31.32 -9.17 -0.03
N GLN A 244 -31.96 -10.28 -0.39
CA GLN A 244 -32.45 -11.28 0.57
C GLN A 244 -31.33 -12.17 1.15
N SER A 245 -30.11 -12.06 0.63
CA SER A 245 -28.95 -12.87 1.02
C SER A 245 -27.87 -12.02 1.65
N ARG A 246 -27.04 -12.63 2.51
CA ARG A 246 -25.82 -11.98 3.01
C ARG A 246 -24.85 -11.74 1.85
N ILE A 247 -24.33 -10.51 1.73
CA ILE A 247 -23.32 -10.16 0.74
C ILE A 247 -21.95 -10.30 1.39
N ARG A 248 -21.04 -11.06 0.76
CA ARG A 248 -19.63 -11.09 1.15
C ARG A 248 -18.95 -9.83 0.65
N THR A 249 -18.27 -9.13 1.56
CA THR A 249 -17.60 -7.86 1.27
C THR A 249 -16.10 -7.94 1.49
N ASP A 250 -15.65 -8.71 2.49
CA ASP A 250 -14.24 -8.83 2.84
C ASP A 250 -13.53 -7.45 2.91
N LEU A 251 -14.23 -6.46 3.47
CA LEU A 251 -13.84 -5.05 3.46
C LEU A 251 -13.12 -4.71 4.75
N GLY A 252 -11.86 -4.29 4.67
CA GLY A 252 -11.22 -3.46 5.70
C GLY A 252 -11.48 -1.99 5.42
N PHE A 253 -11.65 -1.17 6.45
CA PHE A 253 -11.86 0.26 6.29
C PHE A 253 -11.43 1.04 7.52
N CYS A 254 -11.07 2.31 7.31
CA CYS A 254 -10.67 3.25 8.33
C CYS A 254 -11.48 4.55 8.23
N TRP A 255 -11.57 5.26 9.34
CA TRP A 255 -12.23 6.55 9.49
C TRP A 255 -11.57 7.32 10.63
N ASP A 256 -11.60 8.65 10.51
CA ASP A 256 -11.24 9.56 11.58
C ASP A 256 -12.31 9.52 12.70
N ASP A 257 -11.90 9.35 13.97
CA ASP A 257 -12.78 9.00 15.10
C ASP A 257 -13.90 10.04 15.33
N ASP A 258 -13.61 11.32 15.13
CA ASP A 258 -14.56 12.41 15.35
C ASP A 258 -15.06 13.11 14.08
N PHE A 259 -14.56 12.69 12.90
CA PHE A 259 -14.86 13.27 11.59
C PHE A 259 -14.52 14.76 11.54
N PHE A 260 -13.39 15.16 12.13
CA PHE A 260 -12.89 16.52 12.17
C PHE A 260 -11.38 16.61 11.89
N GLU A 261 -11.07 17.17 10.73
CA GLU A 261 -9.72 17.57 10.34
C GLU A 261 -9.72 19.07 10.05
N LEU A 262 -8.86 19.84 10.74
CA LEU A 262 -8.85 21.30 10.60
C LEU A 262 -8.49 21.70 9.16
N GLU A 263 -7.59 20.96 8.55
CA GLU A 263 -7.10 21.15 7.18
C GLU A 263 -8.15 20.80 6.13
N PHE A 264 -9.20 20.04 6.49
CA PHE A 264 -10.20 19.54 5.55
C PHE A 264 -11.43 20.45 5.46
N ASP A 265 -11.53 21.48 6.31
CA ASP A 265 -12.64 22.45 6.31
C ASP A 265 -12.90 23.03 4.90
N PRO A 266 -14.15 23.03 4.39
CA PRO A 266 -15.41 22.66 5.06
C PRO A 266 -15.88 21.22 4.88
N ASN A 267 -15.06 20.33 4.34
CA ASN A 267 -15.44 18.95 4.05
C ASN A 267 -14.93 18.02 5.16
N PRO A 268 -15.81 17.46 6.01
CA PRO A 268 -15.36 16.51 7.01
C PRO A 268 -14.65 15.29 6.36
N PRO A 269 -13.74 14.63 7.09
CA PRO A 269 -13.23 13.30 6.74
C PRO A 269 -14.33 12.30 6.39
N GLY A 270 -13.98 11.35 5.53
CA GLY A 270 -14.84 10.27 5.11
C GLY A 270 -14.30 8.92 5.59
N PHE A 271 -14.39 7.94 4.70
CA PHE A 271 -13.84 6.60 4.89
C PHE A 271 -12.88 6.27 3.76
N ILE A 272 -11.83 5.51 4.08
CA ILE A 272 -11.02 4.77 3.10
C ILE A 272 -11.10 3.29 3.43
N GLY A 273 -11.11 2.42 2.42
CA GLY A 273 -11.14 0.99 2.64
C GLY A 273 -10.50 0.19 1.52
N LEU A 274 -10.30 -1.09 1.79
CA LEU A 274 -9.73 -2.07 0.88
C LEU A 274 -10.53 -3.36 0.92
N THR A 275 -10.81 -3.92 -0.26
CA THR A 275 -11.33 -5.28 -0.41
C THR A 275 -10.53 -6.06 -1.44
N LEU A 276 -10.35 -7.37 -1.20
CA LEU A 276 -9.81 -8.30 -2.18
C LEU A 276 -10.96 -8.85 -3.02
N LEU A 277 -10.95 -8.53 -4.32
CA LEU A 277 -12.00 -8.93 -5.27
C LEU A 277 -11.77 -10.32 -5.87
N ASP A 278 -10.50 -10.70 -6.02
CA ASP A 278 -10.05 -12.00 -6.49
C ASP A 278 -8.69 -12.26 -5.85
N SER A 279 -8.48 -13.43 -5.26
CA SER A 279 -7.16 -13.82 -4.76
C SER A 279 -6.64 -15.11 -5.41
N GLY A 280 -7.19 -15.45 -6.58
CA GLY A 280 -6.82 -16.55 -7.44
C GLY A 280 -7.50 -17.86 -7.05
N ARG A 281 -7.66 -18.80 -7.98
CA ARG A 281 -8.33 -20.08 -7.71
C ARG A 281 -7.37 -21.14 -7.13
N ASP A 282 -7.75 -21.86 -6.08
CA ASP A 282 -7.02 -23.01 -5.52
C ASP A 282 -7.16 -24.26 -6.42
N ALA A 283 -6.51 -25.38 -6.07
CA ALA A 283 -6.55 -26.63 -6.84
C ALA A 283 -7.96 -27.21 -7.10
N PRO A 284 -8.97 -26.99 -6.22
CA PRO A 284 -10.38 -27.28 -6.54
C PRO A 284 -11.14 -26.13 -7.26
N GLY A 285 -10.46 -25.08 -7.70
CA GLY A 285 -11.05 -23.98 -8.47
C GLY A 285 -11.76 -22.92 -7.62
N ARG A 286 -11.61 -22.93 -6.30
CA ARG A 286 -12.23 -21.97 -5.37
C ARG A 286 -11.33 -20.75 -5.18
N ASP A 287 -11.92 -19.58 -5.09
CA ASP A 287 -11.18 -18.39 -4.68
C ASP A 287 -11.20 -18.34 -3.15
N PRO A 288 -10.03 -18.38 -2.47
CA PRO A 288 -9.99 -18.24 -1.03
C PRO A 288 -10.51 -16.86 -0.58
N GLY A 289 -10.47 -15.85 -1.46
CA GLY A 289 -10.81 -14.46 -1.14
C GLY A 289 -9.90 -13.94 -0.03
N LEU A 290 -10.44 -13.09 0.85
CA LEU A 290 -9.77 -12.72 2.09
C LEU A 290 -9.82 -13.90 3.08
N THR A 291 -8.66 -14.44 3.44
CA THR A 291 -8.57 -15.48 4.46
C THR A 291 -8.33 -14.90 5.84
N ARG A 292 -7.66 -13.74 5.92
CA ARG A 292 -7.41 -13.03 7.19
C ARG A 292 -7.36 -11.53 6.97
N PHE A 293 -7.71 -10.81 8.03
CA PHE A 293 -7.53 -9.38 8.15
C PHE A 293 -6.90 -9.13 9.52
N THR A 294 -5.87 -8.31 9.57
CA THR A 294 -5.21 -7.92 10.82
C THR A 294 -4.85 -6.46 10.79
N LEU A 295 -4.77 -5.88 11.98
CA LEU A 295 -4.28 -4.52 12.20
C LEU A 295 -2.87 -4.58 12.77
N THR A 296 -2.01 -3.68 12.32
CA THR A 296 -0.73 -3.36 12.95
C THR A 296 -0.71 -1.88 13.29
N THR A 297 0.21 -1.48 14.17
CA THR A 297 0.34 -0.08 14.59
C THR A 297 1.79 0.33 14.48
N ASN A 298 2.03 1.63 14.31
CA ASN A 298 3.38 2.15 14.35
C ASN A 298 4.11 1.71 15.64
N PRO A 299 5.36 1.21 15.56
CA PRO A 299 6.14 0.79 16.73
C PRO A 299 6.24 1.85 17.83
N SER A 300 6.17 3.15 17.51
CA SER A 300 6.21 4.23 18.51
C SER A 300 4.98 4.28 19.42
N GLU A 301 3.85 3.71 19.00
CA GLU A 301 2.60 3.71 19.76
C GLU A 301 2.62 2.75 20.96
N GLN A 302 3.64 1.89 21.07
CA GLN A 302 3.81 0.90 22.15
C GLN A 302 2.56 0.01 22.35
N ARG A 303 1.83 -0.24 21.27
CA ARG A 303 0.64 -1.09 21.27
C ARG A 303 1.04 -2.56 21.04
N PRO A 304 0.17 -3.50 21.44
CA PRO A 304 0.31 -4.89 21.00
C PRO A 304 0.29 -4.98 19.47
N GLN A 305 1.22 -5.75 18.89
CA GLN A 305 1.39 -5.93 17.43
C GLN A 305 1.87 -4.67 16.70
N PRO A 306 3.08 -4.17 17.05
CA PRO A 306 3.73 -3.15 16.24
C PRO A 306 3.97 -3.68 14.82
N ASP A 307 4.19 -2.77 13.87
CA ASP A 307 4.58 -3.17 12.52
C ASP A 307 5.75 -4.15 12.56
N PRO A 308 5.65 -5.29 11.84
CA PRO A 308 6.69 -6.30 11.87
C PRO A 308 8.01 -5.71 11.36
N GLN A 309 9.12 -6.09 11.97
CA GLN A 309 10.46 -5.51 11.69
C GLN A 309 11.38 -6.47 10.93
N THR A 310 11.01 -7.75 10.83
CA THR A 310 11.76 -8.77 10.07
C THR A 310 10.85 -9.57 9.14
N ASP A 311 11.43 -10.28 8.17
CA ASP A 311 10.71 -11.26 7.34
C ASP A 311 10.03 -12.33 8.19
N ALA A 312 10.67 -12.75 9.28
CA ALA A 312 10.10 -13.75 10.18
C ALA A 312 8.84 -13.22 10.88
N ASP A 313 8.86 -11.97 11.34
CA ASP A 313 7.69 -11.32 11.96
C ASP A 313 6.57 -11.08 10.93
N GLN A 314 6.94 -10.62 9.72
CA GLN A 314 5.98 -10.43 8.63
C GLN A 314 5.33 -11.76 8.25
N TYR A 315 6.11 -12.83 8.11
CA TYR A 315 5.60 -14.15 7.78
C TYR A 315 4.71 -14.72 8.89
N ASP A 316 5.10 -14.55 10.17
CA ASP A 316 4.29 -14.96 11.30
C ASP A 316 2.94 -14.20 11.30
N LEU A 317 2.93 -12.90 10.98
CA LEU A 317 1.70 -12.12 10.80
C LEU A 317 0.83 -12.64 9.64
N LEU A 318 1.42 -13.00 8.49
CA LEU A 318 0.72 -13.59 7.35
C LEU A 318 0.06 -14.93 7.71
N GLN A 319 0.75 -15.74 8.52
CA GLN A 319 0.21 -16.99 9.10
C GLN A 319 -0.83 -16.73 10.20
N GLY A 320 -1.02 -15.48 10.61
CA GLY A 320 -1.97 -15.02 11.63
C GLY A 320 -1.50 -15.18 13.07
N PHE A 321 -0.20 -15.43 13.29
CA PHE A 321 0.37 -15.36 14.63
C PHE A 321 0.37 -13.91 15.10
N GLY A 322 -0.25 -13.68 16.25
CA GLY A 322 -0.43 -12.31 16.72
C GLY A 322 -1.22 -11.47 15.73
N ALA A 323 -2.30 -11.99 15.14
CA ALA A 323 -3.26 -11.18 14.39
C ALA A 323 -4.38 -10.65 15.32
N ARG A 324 -4.71 -9.36 15.22
CA ARG A 324 -5.91 -8.76 15.80
C ARG A 324 -7.10 -9.07 14.88
N SER A 325 -7.82 -10.16 15.14
CA SER A 325 -9.08 -10.42 14.42
C SER A 325 -10.08 -9.29 14.75
N PRO A 326 -10.68 -8.64 13.74
CA PRO A 326 -11.22 -7.29 13.89
C PRO A 326 -12.63 -7.31 14.48
N PHE A 327 -12.98 -6.28 15.26
CA PHE A 327 -14.35 -5.77 15.30
C PHE A 327 -14.39 -4.24 15.33
N ILE A 328 -13.46 -3.56 16.01
CA ILE A 328 -13.16 -2.12 15.96
C ILE A 328 -11.88 -1.95 16.80
N ASP A 329 -10.88 -1.16 16.37
CA ASP A 329 -9.83 -0.77 17.32
C ASP A 329 -10.45 0.08 18.43
N ALA A 330 -10.23 -0.32 19.68
CA ALA A 330 -10.81 0.33 20.84
C ALA A 330 -10.26 1.74 21.05
N VAL A 331 -9.04 2.02 20.55
CA VAL A 331 -8.39 3.31 20.75
C VAL A 331 -7.87 3.84 19.41
N PRO A 332 -8.23 5.08 19.03
CA PRO A 332 -7.68 5.71 17.84
C PRO A 332 -6.15 5.84 17.95
N THR A 333 -5.46 5.63 16.84
CA THR A 333 -3.98 5.58 16.77
C THR A 333 -3.52 5.39 15.32
N ASP A 334 -2.21 5.53 15.10
CA ASP A 334 -1.51 5.30 13.82
C ASP A 334 -1.62 3.81 13.43
N VAL A 335 -2.52 3.48 12.49
CA VAL A 335 -2.96 2.10 12.20
C VAL A 335 -2.69 1.70 10.75
N ARG A 336 -2.30 0.45 10.57
CA ARG A 336 -2.26 -0.20 9.27
C ARG A 336 -3.16 -1.42 9.28
N PHE A 337 -3.65 -1.81 8.12
CA PHE A 337 -4.21 -3.13 7.96
C PHE A 337 -3.47 -3.97 6.94
N VAL A 338 -3.57 -5.28 7.14
CA VAL A 338 -3.02 -6.29 6.26
C VAL A 338 -4.14 -7.23 5.83
N ALA A 339 -4.53 -7.12 4.56
CA ALA A 339 -5.55 -7.95 3.94
C ALA A 339 -4.89 -9.15 3.26
N ILE A 340 -5.09 -10.35 3.81
CA ILE A 340 -4.29 -11.54 3.49
C ILE A 340 -5.13 -12.58 2.76
N SER A 341 -4.53 -13.20 1.74
CA SER A 341 -5.01 -14.42 1.09
C SER A 341 -3.93 -15.51 1.08
N GLY A 342 -4.37 -16.76 1.24
CA GLY A 342 -3.53 -17.95 1.31
C GLY A 342 -3.94 -18.88 2.46
N PRO A 343 -3.22 -20.00 2.65
CA PRO A 343 -1.98 -20.34 1.96
C PRO A 343 -2.18 -20.99 0.59
N PHE A 344 -1.14 -20.97 -0.24
CA PHE A 344 -1.01 -21.76 -1.47
C PHE A 344 0.47 -22.07 -1.75
N THR A 345 0.76 -22.98 -2.69
CA THR A 345 2.14 -23.13 -3.21
C THR A 345 2.26 -22.34 -4.51
N LEU A 346 3.35 -21.59 -4.67
CA LEU A 346 3.71 -20.91 -5.91
C LEU A 346 4.94 -21.59 -6.55
N PRO A 347 4.74 -22.59 -7.44
CA PRO A 347 5.84 -23.27 -8.11
C PRO A 347 6.67 -22.31 -8.99
N PRO A 348 7.92 -22.69 -9.31
CA PRO A 348 8.70 -21.98 -10.31
C PRO A 348 7.93 -21.81 -11.62
N ARG A 349 8.00 -20.60 -12.20
CA ARG A 349 7.29 -20.16 -13.41
C ARG A 349 5.77 -20.07 -13.30
N ALA A 350 5.19 -20.41 -12.15
CA ALA A 350 3.77 -20.20 -11.93
C ALA A 350 3.47 -18.72 -11.67
N SER A 351 2.22 -18.34 -11.93
CA SER A 351 1.71 -17.01 -11.63
C SER A 351 0.43 -17.09 -10.79
N ARG A 352 0.27 -16.12 -9.88
CA ARG A 352 -0.92 -15.92 -9.07
C ARG A 352 -1.44 -14.50 -9.27
N ARG A 353 -2.70 -14.40 -9.68
CA ARG A 353 -3.41 -13.13 -9.77
C ARG A 353 -4.08 -12.78 -8.45
N ILE A 354 -3.96 -11.53 -8.03
CA ILE A 354 -4.76 -10.92 -6.98
C ILE A 354 -5.25 -9.55 -7.44
N THR A 355 -6.50 -9.22 -7.14
CA THR A 355 -7.10 -7.92 -7.45
C THR A 355 -7.66 -7.31 -6.19
N ALA A 356 -7.27 -6.07 -5.90
CA ALA A 356 -7.83 -5.28 -4.81
C ALA A 356 -8.56 -4.06 -5.35
N ALA A 357 -9.54 -3.59 -4.57
CA ALA A 357 -10.14 -2.29 -4.75
C ALA A 357 -9.91 -1.45 -3.49
N TYR A 358 -9.33 -0.28 -3.68
CA TYR A 358 -9.27 0.81 -2.73
C TYR A 358 -10.53 1.65 -2.92
N LEU A 359 -11.23 1.97 -1.84
CA LEU A 359 -12.55 2.57 -1.85
C LEU A 359 -12.55 3.80 -0.97
N TRP A 360 -13.11 4.90 -1.46
CA TRP A 360 -13.36 6.10 -0.68
C TRP A 360 -14.85 6.36 -0.58
N ALA A 361 -15.29 6.89 0.57
CA ALA A 361 -16.67 7.28 0.76
C ALA A 361 -16.75 8.58 1.56
N ASP A 362 -17.60 9.49 1.12
CA ASP A 362 -17.87 10.75 1.81
C ASP A 362 -18.93 10.53 2.91
N VAL A 363 -18.85 11.30 3.99
CA VAL A 363 -19.95 11.43 4.95
C VAL A 363 -20.96 12.43 4.40
N SER A 364 -22.05 11.94 3.80
CA SER A 364 -23.10 12.85 3.32
C SER A 364 -23.63 13.72 4.48
N HIS A 365 -23.59 15.04 4.31
CA HIS A 365 -24.15 16.02 5.24
C HIS A 365 -25.55 15.59 5.71
N GLY A 366 -25.66 15.19 6.98
CA GLY A 366 -26.95 14.92 7.63
C GLY A 366 -27.36 13.45 7.87
N ARG A 367 -26.44 12.48 7.93
CA ARG A 367 -26.78 11.13 8.44
C ARG A 367 -25.86 10.68 9.55
N ARG A 368 -26.48 10.31 10.69
CA ARG A 368 -25.85 9.65 11.84
C ARG A 368 -24.90 8.56 11.38
N VAL A 369 -23.65 8.61 11.83
CA VAL A 369 -22.77 7.43 11.91
C VAL A 369 -23.57 6.34 12.62
N LEU A 370 -24.02 5.34 11.86
CA LEU A 370 -24.69 4.20 12.44
C LEU A 370 -23.60 3.46 13.21
N ALA A 371 -23.70 3.48 14.54
CA ALA A 371 -22.85 2.68 15.40
C ALA A 371 -22.75 1.27 14.81
N VAL A 372 -21.56 0.90 14.37
CA VAL A 372 -21.22 -0.49 14.11
C VAL A 372 -21.20 -1.13 15.50
N SER A 373 -22.35 -1.66 15.92
CA SER A 373 -22.42 -2.42 17.17
C SER A 373 -21.56 -3.67 17.01
N PRO A 374 -20.76 -4.02 18.03
CA PRO A 374 -19.82 -5.15 17.98
C PRO A 374 -20.49 -6.49 17.70
#